data_AF-A0A084QEY3-F1
#
_entry.id   AF-A0A084QEY3-F1
#
_cell.length_a   1.000
_cell.length_b   1.000
_cell.length_c   1.000
_cell.angle_alpha   90.00
_cell.angle_beta   90.00
_cell.angle_gamma   90.00
#
_symmetry.space_group_name_H-M   'P 1'
#
loop_
_entity.id
_entity.type
_entity.pdbx_description
1 polymer ?
#
loop_
_entity_poly.entity_id
_entity_poly.type
_entity_poly.pdbx_seq_one_letter_code
_entity_poly.pdbx_strand_id
1 'polypeptide(L)'
;MPQDAESANETDSLLGRGQREVKRFWEGFIDFAFQGNILQIAFGLILAATFTDLVKSFVGDVLMPPLSVIFPINRNIEEKFAVLRRGPNYDETTGYNTLHQAQDDGAVVMAYG
;
A
#
# COMPACT_ATOMS: atom_id res chain seq x y z
N MET A 1 -60.85 10.76 -3.75
CA MET A 1 -59.49 10.22 -3.68
C MET A 1 -58.64 11.23 -2.92
N PRO A 2 -58.26 10.99 -1.64
CA PRO A 2 -57.46 11.94 -0.86
C PRO A 2 -56.16 11.34 -0.25
N GLN A 3 -55.69 10.16 -0.67
CA GLN A 3 -54.57 9.43 -0.01
C GLN A 3 -53.16 9.92 -0.40
N ASP A 4 -53.07 10.76 -1.41
CA ASP A 4 -51.83 11.12 -2.11
C ASP A 4 -51.13 12.34 -1.47
N ALA A 5 -51.83 13.11 -0.63
CA ALA A 5 -51.28 14.28 0.08
C ALA A 5 -50.68 13.95 1.46
N GLU A 6 -51.17 12.91 2.16
CA GLU A 6 -50.64 12.49 3.47
C GLU A 6 -49.29 11.77 3.37
N SER A 7 -49.12 10.94 2.33
CA SER A 7 -47.88 10.17 2.11
C SER A 7 -46.66 11.05 1.81
N ALA A 8 -46.84 12.15 1.06
CA ALA A 8 -45.77 13.11 0.78
C ALA A 8 -45.28 13.83 2.06
N ASN A 9 -46.22 14.20 2.94
CA ASN A 9 -45.91 14.90 4.19
C ASN A 9 -45.26 13.97 5.24
N GLU A 10 -45.66 12.69 5.29
CA GLU A 10 -45.00 11.68 6.11
C GLU A 10 -43.55 11.44 5.67
N THR A 11 -43.29 11.31 4.36
CA THR A 11 -41.93 11.12 3.84
C THR A 11 -41.00 12.29 4.16
N ASP A 12 -41.50 13.54 4.09
CA ASP A 12 -40.72 14.74 4.42
C ASP A 12 -40.43 14.83 5.93
N SER A 13 -41.39 14.40 6.76
CA SER A 13 -41.22 14.32 8.22
C SER A 13 -40.21 13.26 8.67
N LEU A 14 -40.07 12.16 7.91
CA LEU A 14 -39.10 11.10 8.19
C LEU A 14 -37.68 11.48 7.75
N LEU A 15 -37.56 12.17 6.61
CA LEU A 15 -36.30 12.75 6.16
C LEU A 15 -35.78 13.82 7.13
N GLY A 16 -36.68 14.68 7.63
CA GLY A 16 -36.33 15.71 8.61
C GLY A 16 -35.89 15.18 9.98
N ARG A 17 -36.37 14.00 10.40
CA ARG A 17 -35.93 13.35 11.65
C ARG A 17 -34.54 12.74 11.53
N GLY A 18 -34.27 12.02 10.43
CA GLY A 18 -32.95 11.44 10.17
C GLY A 18 -31.86 12.49 10.06
N GLN A 19 -32.13 13.61 9.39
CA GLN A 19 -31.17 14.72 9.28
C GLN A 19 -30.80 15.36 10.63
N ARG A 20 -31.76 15.47 11.56
CA ARG A 20 -31.50 16.02 12.90
C ARG A 20 -30.65 15.11 13.75
N GLU A 21 -30.86 13.79 13.67
CA GLU A 21 -30.01 12.83 14.36
C GLU A 21 -28.59 12.87 13.82
N VAL A 22 -28.42 12.78 12.49
CA VAL A 22 -27.09 12.84 11.85
C VAL A 22 -26.36 14.13 12.20
N LYS A 23 -27.06 15.27 12.20
CA LYS A 23 -26.47 16.56 12.61
C LYS A 23 -25.99 16.52 14.06
N ARG A 24 -26.79 15.98 14.98
CA ARG A 24 -26.44 15.86 16.40
C ARG A 24 -25.26 14.90 16.64
N PHE A 25 -25.20 13.80 15.89
CA PHE A 25 -24.05 12.89 15.91
C PHE A 25 -22.78 13.56 15.38
N TRP A 26 -22.88 14.35 14.30
CA TRP A 26 -21.75 15.08 13.74
C TRP A 26 -21.21 16.15 14.69
N GLU A 27 -22.11 16.94 15.31
CA GLU A 27 -21.75 17.92 16.33
C GLU A 27 -21.07 17.22 17.53
N GLY A 28 -21.64 16.12 18.02
CA GLY A 28 -21.04 15.33 19.11
C GLY A 28 -19.69 14.68 18.77
N PHE A 29 -19.49 14.25 17.52
CA PHE A 29 -18.21 13.72 17.05
C PHE A 29 -17.13 14.81 16.98
N ILE A 30 -17.51 15.99 16.48
CA ILE A 30 -16.62 17.15 16.46
C ILE A 30 -16.21 17.53 17.88
N ASP A 31 -17.17 17.64 18.79
CA ASP A 31 -16.89 17.94 20.20
C ASP A 31 -15.96 16.89 20.83
N PHE A 32 -16.20 15.60 20.55
CA PHE A 32 -15.33 14.51 20.99
C PHE A 32 -13.92 14.63 20.42
N ALA A 33 -13.77 14.89 19.12
CA ALA A 33 -12.45 15.00 18.48
C ALA A 33 -11.65 16.15 19.09
N PHE A 34 -12.29 17.29 19.36
CA PHE A 34 -11.67 18.44 20.02
C PHE A 34 -11.52 18.29 21.53
N GLN A 35 -12.13 17.26 22.14
CA GLN A 35 -12.05 17.04 23.57
C GLN A 35 -10.68 16.49 23.97
N GLY A 36 -10.02 17.20 24.89
CA GLY A 36 -8.72 16.79 25.41
C GLY A 36 -7.66 16.71 24.31
N ASN A 37 -6.99 15.57 24.21
CA ASN A 37 -5.82 15.42 23.32
C ASN A 37 -5.99 14.41 22.18
N ILE A 38 -7.23 14.09 21.81
CA ILE A 38 -7.55 13.01 20.88
C ILE A 38 -6.96 13.28 19.49
N LEU A 39 -7.12 14.51 18.97
CA LEU A 39 -6.57 14.89 17.67
C LEU A 39 -5.05 14.75 17.60
N GLN A 40 -4.32 15.16 18.64
CA GLN A 40 -2.85 15.04 18.64
C GLN A 40 -2.40 13.59 18.61
N ILE A 41 -3.08 12.71 19.35
CA ILE A 41 -2.81 11.27 19.33
C ILE A 41 -3.09 10.69 17.93
N ALA A 42 -4.23 11.06 17.32
CA ALA A 42 -4.58 10.61 15.98
C ALA A 42 -3.54 11.04 14.93
N PHE A 43 -3.12 12.30 14.96
CA PHE A 43 -2.05 12.78 14.07
C PHE A 43 -0.73 12.05 14.32
N GLY A 44 -0.37 11.77 15.58
CA GLY A 44 0.82 10.99 15.90
C GLY A 44 0.82 9.59 15.27
N LEU A 45 -0.33 8.91 15.29
CA LEU A 45 -0.48 7.59 14.67
C LEU A 45 -0.40 7.64 13.14
N ILE A 46 -1.05 8.62 12.52
CA ILE A 46 -1.03 8.80 11.05
C ILE A 46 0.40 9.10 10.57
N LEU A 47 1.09 10.01 11.26
CA LEU A 47 2.47 10.36 10.95
C LEU A 47 3.41 9.17 11.17
N ALA A 48 3.22 8.38 12.23
CA ALA A 48 4.04 7.19 12.47
C ALA A 48 3.88 6.14 11.35
N ALA A 49 2.64 5.89 10.90
CA ALA A 49 2.34 4.95 9.83
C ALA A 49 2.97 5.41 8.51
N THR A 50 2.71 6.65 8.11
CA THR A 50 3.21 7.22 6.85
C THR A 50 4.73 7.39 6.85
N PHE A 51 5.33 7.79 7.97
CA PHE A 51 6.79 7.89 8.10
C PHE A 51 7.47 6.53 7.93
N THR A 52 6.89 5.46 8.47
CA THR A 52 7.42 4.11 8.30
C THR A 52 7.48 3.71 6.83
N ASP A 53 6.43 4.01 6.06
CA ASP A 53 6.41 3.68 4.63
C ASP A 53 7.36 4.54 3.80
N LEU A 54 7.52 5.83 4.15
CA LEU A 54 8.54 6.70 3.57
C LEU A 54 9.96 6.15 3.83
N VAL A 55 10.25 5.74 5.07
CA VAL A 55 11.54 5.14 5.42
C VAL A 55 11.76 3.84 4.66
N LYS A 56 10.74 2.98 4.51
CA LYS A 56 10.87 1.73 3.73
C LYS A 56 11.22 2.00 2.28
N SER A 57 10.54 2.93 1.60
CA SER A 57 10.86 3.29 0.22
C SER A 57 12.25 3.91 0.12
N PHE A 58 12.61 4.82 1.04
CA PHE A 58 13.95 5.40 1.05
C PHE A 58 15.05 4.33 1.26
N VAL A 59 14.84 3.41 2.19
CA VAL A 59 15.79 2.32 2.45
C VAL A 59 15.88 1.41 1.21
N GLY A 60 14.74 0.99 0.65
CA GLY A 60 14.69 0.11 -0.52
C GLY A 60 15.28 0.72 -1.78
N ASP A 61 14.90 1.95 -2.09
CA ASP A 61 15.18 2.55 -3.40
C ASP A 61 16.51 3.32 -3.42
N VAL A 62 16.94 3.86 -2.27
CA VAL A 62 18.13 4.72 -2.19
C VAL A 62 19.27 4.05 -1.43
N LEU A 63 19.00 3.38 -0.31
CA LEU A 63 20.08 2.79 0.52
C LEU A 63 20.45 1.37 0.11
N MET A 64 19.51 0.51 -0.30
CA MET A 64 19.85 -0.86 -0.71
C MET A 64 20.79 -0.95 -1.92
N PRO A 65 20.71 -0.10 -2.96
CA PRO A 65 21.62 -0.22 -4.10
C PRO A 65 23.10 0.01 -3.70
N PRO A 66 23.46 1.08 -2.97
CA PRO A 66 24.82 1.26 -2.48
C PRO A 66 25.24 0.25 -1.41
N LEU A 67 24.36 -0.05 -0.44
CA LEU A 67 24.67 -1.00 0.64
C LEU A 67 24.94 -2.39 0.09
N SER A 68 24.23 -2.80 -0.95
CA SER A 68 24.45 -4.09 -1.59
C SER A 68 25.79 -4.20 -2.33
N VAL A 69 26.36 -3.09 -2.76
CA VAL A 69 27.69 -3.08 -3.41
C VAL A 69 28.78 -3.15 -2.35
N ILE A 70 28.57 -2.52 -1.20
CA ILE A 70 29.57 -2.34 -0.13
C ILE A 70 29.59 -3.54 0.84
N PHE A 71 28.41 -4.09 1.17
CA PHE A 71 28.29 -5.33 1.93
C PHE A 71 28.01 -6.47 0.96
N PRO A 72 29.02 -7.26 0.55
CA PRO A 72 28.83 -8.46 -0.26
C PRO A 72 28.24 -9.60 0.59
N ILE A 73 27.16 -9.33 1.32
CA ILE A 73 26.30 -10.36 1.86
C ILE A 73 25.44 -10.81 0.69
N ASN A 74 26.03 -11.67 -0.16
CA ASN A 74 25.42 -12.64 -1.05
C ASN A 74 23.92 -12.37 -1.31
N ARG A 75 23.64 -11.43 -2.23
CA ARG A 75 22.28 -11.17 -2.73
C ARG A 75 21.65 -12.51 -3.11
N ASN A 76 20.57 -12.84 -2.41
CA ASN A 76 19.65 -13.92 -2.71
C ASN A 76 20.23 -15.35 -2.63
N ILE A 77 19.88 -16.01 -1.51
CA ILE A 77 19.65 -17.47 -1.45
C ILE A 77 18.16 -17.75 -1.73
N GLU A 78 17.42 -16.79 -2.28
CA GLU A 78 16.06 -17.02 -2.81
C GLU A 78 15.94 -16.84 -4.35
N GLU A 79 16.96 -16.27 -5.00
CA GLU A 79 17.04 -16.04 -6.46
C GLU A 79 18.34 -16.54 -7.12
N LYS A 80 19.12 -17.45 -6.50
CA LYS A 80 20.14 -18.21 -7.21
C LYS A 80 19.44 -19.11 -8.21
N PHE A 81 19.78 -18.87 -9.47
CA PHE A 81 19.43 -19.76 -10.56
C PHE A 81 20.70 -20.19 -11.29
N ALA A 82 20.76 -21.47 -11.62
CA ALA A 82 21.73 -21.99 -12.56
C ALA A 82 21.10 -21.96 -13.95
N VAL A 83 21.77 -21.32 -14.91
CA VAL A 83 21.37 -21.37 -16.32
C VAL A 83 21.82 -22.71 -16.88
N LEU A 84 20.87 -23.60 -17.16
CA LEU A 84 21.15 -24.93 -17.71
C LEU A 84 21.30 -24.89 -19.23
N ARG A 85 20.60 -23.95 -19.89
CA ARG A 85 20.70 -23.72 -21.33
C ARG A 85 20.67 -22.22 -21.62
N ARG A 86 21.71 -21.73 -22.26
CA ARG A 86 21.89 -20.31 -22.62
C ARG A 86 20.89 -19.90 -23.71
N GLY A 87 20.30 -18.73 -23.57
CA GLY A 87 19.50 -18.06 -24.60
C GLY A 87 20.38 -17.42 -25.68
N PRO A 88 19.80 -16.92 -26.78
CA PRO A 88 20.52 -16.39 -27.93
C PRO A 88 21.31 -15.09 -27.63
N ASN A 89 20.98 -14.36 -26.56
CA ASN A 89 21.67 -13.11 -26.18
C ASN A 89 22.55 -13.27 -24.93
N TYR A 90 23.07 -14.48 -24.69
CA TYR A 90 23.96 -14.74 -23.56
C TYR A 90 25.33 -14.08 -23.76
N ASP A 91 25.64 -13.04 -22.98
CA ASP A 91 26.97 -12.44 -22.90
C ASP A 91 27.83 -13.21 -21.89
N GLU A 92 28.94 -13.80 -22.35
CA GLU A 92 29.84 -14.63 -21.53
C GLU A 92 30.57 -13.82 -20.44
N THR A 93 30.62 -12.50 -20.56
CA THR A 93 31.31 -11.63 -19.61
C THR A 93 30.44 -11.14 -18.46
N THR A 94 29.13 -11.06 -18.67
CA THR A 94 28.16 -10.46 -17.73
C THR A 94 27.07 -11.44 -17.28
N GLY A 95 26.77 -12.49 -18.06
CA GLY A 95 25.70 -13.44 -17.76
C GLY A 95 24.31 -12.78 -17.70
N TYR A 96 23.33 -13.49 -17.13
CA TYR A 96 22.03 -12.90 -16.78
C TYR A 96 22.06 -12.46 -15.31
N ASN A 97 21.65 -11.23 -15.04
CA ASN A 97 21.68 -10.66 -13.69
C ASN A 97 20.40 -10.97 -12.89
N THR A 98 19.30 -11.36 -13.57
CA THR A 98 18.03 -11.70 -12.94
C THR A 98 17.38 -12.92 -13.60
N LEU A 99 16.55 -13.62 -12.84
CA LEU A 99 15.85 -14.82 -13.30
C LEU A 99 14.84 -14.50 -14.42
N HIS A 100 14.22 -13.33 -14.34
CA HIS A 100 13.29 -12.81 -15.35
C HIS A 100 14.00 -12.57 -16.68
N GLN A 101 15.19 -11.96 -16.66
CA GLN A 101 15.98 -11.72 -17.87
C GLN A 101 16.38 -13.02 -18.57
N ALA A 102 16.72 -14.05 -17.79
CA ALA A 102 17.07 -15.35 -18.34
C ALA A 102 15.84 -16.06 -18.94
N GLN A 103 14.67 -15.98 -18.30
CA GLN A 103 13.42 -16.55 -18.82
C GLN A 103 12.93 -15.84 -20.09
N ASP A 104 13.03 -14.51 -20.13
CA ASP A 104 12.64 -13.71 -21.31
C ASP A 104 13.54 -13.99 -22.52
N ASP A 105 14.83 -14.27 -22.28
CA ASP A 105 15.76 -14.71 -23.34
C ASP A 105 15.57 -16.20 -23.70
N GLY A 106 14.54 -16.85 -23.15
CA GLY A 106 14.25 -18.27 -23.40
C GLY A 106 15.30 -19.23 -22.85
N ALA A 107 16.14 -18.76 -21.92
CA ALA A 107 17.13 -19.60 -21.25
C ALA A 107 16.43 -20.54 -20.27
N VAL A 108 16.83 -21.81 -20.29
CA VAL A 108 16.32 -22.78 -19.32
C VAL A 108 17.10 -22.58 -18.03
N VAL A 109 16.41 -22.09 -17.00
CA VAL A 109 16.98 -21.81 -15.69
C VAL A 109 16.45 -22.77 -14.63
N MET A 110 17.35 -23.25 -13.77
CA MET A 110 17.02 -23.97 -12.54
C MET A 110 17.16 -23.01 -11.38
N ALA A 111 16.05 -22.48 -10.89
CA ALA A 111 15.98 -21.75 -9.64
C ALA A 111 16.16 -22.72 -8.47
N TYR A 112 17.14 -22.51 -7.60
CA TYR A 112 17.39 -23.40 -6.45
C TYR A 112 17.40 -22.69 -5.10
N GLY A 113 16.99 -21.41 -5.07
CA GLY A 113 17.10 -20.57 -3.90
C GLY A 113 18.36 -19.75 -4.00
#